data_AF-N6Y471-F1
#
_entry.id   AF-N6Y471-F1
#
_cell.length_a   1.000
_cell.length_b   1.000
_cell.length_c   1.000
_cell.angle_alpha   90.00
_cell.angle_beta   90.00
_cell.angle_gamma   90.00
#
_symmetry.space_group_name_H-M   'P 1'
#
loop_
_entity.id
_entity.type
_entity.pdbx_description
1 polymer ?
#
loop_
_entity_poly.entity_id
_entity_poly.type
_entity_poly.pdbx_seq_one_letter_code
_entity_poly.pdbx_strand_id
1 'polypeptide(L)' 'MTTPAVRRGWFAPLNAPIREWAGRRVWIVGASSGIGEALALALARRGARLAL' A
#
# COMPACT_ATOMS: atom_id res chain seq x y z
N MET A 1 24.78 -8.32 22.37
CA MET A 1 23.73 -7.29 22.48
C MET A 1 22.54 -7.76 21.66
N THR A 2 21.61 -8.47 22.29
CA THR A 2 20.47 -9.13 21.64
C THR A 2 19.38 -8.11 21.31
N THR A 3 19.14 -7.87 20.02
CA THR A 3 18.00 -7.07 19.56
C THR A 3 16.70 -7.75 20.00
N PRO A 4 15.79 -7.08 20.74
CA PRO A 4 14.54 -7.71 21.12
C PRO A 4 13.70 -7.93 19.86
N ALA A 5 13.30 -9.18 19.62
CA ALA A 5 12.36 -9.50 18.57
C ALA A 5 11.02 -8.80 18.87
N VAL A 6 10.58 -7.92 17.96
CA VAL A 6 9.30 -7.22 18.10
C VAL A 6 8.18 -8.25 18.18
N ARG A 7 7.51 -8.35 19.33
CA ARG A 7 6.32 -9.18 19.50
C ARG A 7 5.21 -8.58 18.63
N ARG A 8 4.94 -9.17 17.47
CA ARG A 8 3.82 -8.78 16.62
C ARG A 8 2.53 -9.29 17.25
N GLY A 9 1.63 -8.36 17.61
CA GLY A 9 0.28 -8.72 18.04
C GLY A 9 -0.49 -9.43 16.93
N TRP A 10 -1.57 -10.12 17.28
CA TRP A 10 -2.37 -10.94 16.34
C TRP A 10 -2.88 -10.18 15.12
N PHE A 11 -3.02 -8.85 15.21
CA PHE A 11 -3.48 -7.97 14.12
C PHE A 11 -2.41 -6.98 13.67
N ALA A 12 -1.14 -7.21 14.03
CA ALA A 12 -0.06 -6.38 13.55
C ALA A 12 0.10 -6.57 12.03
N PRO A 13 0.32 -5.49 11.26
CA PRO A 13 0.56 -5.59 9.83
C PRO A 13 1.74 -6.52 9.55
N LEU A 14 1.63 -7.37 8.52
CA LEU A 14 2.74 -8.23 8.10
C LEU A 14 3.81 -7.43 7.35
N ASN A 15 3.39 -6.43 6.58
CA ASN A 15 4.27 -5.53 5.85
C ASN A 15 4.40 -4.18 6.56
N ALA A 16 5.52 -3.49 6.34
CA ALA A 16 5.70 -2.11 6.78
C ALA A 16 4.57 -1.24 6.16
N PRO A 17 3.72 -0.58 6.96
CA PRO A 17 2.64 0.22 6.43
C PRO A 17 3.13 1.43 5.64
N ILE A 18 2.55 1.65 4.45
CA ILE A 18 2.77 2.87 3.67
C ILE A 18 1.70 3.88 4.07
N ARG A 19 2.12 5.00 4.68
CA ARG A 19 1.22 6.06 5.17
C ARG A 19 0.96 7.13 4.11
N GLU A 20 2.04 7.59 3.49
CA GLU A 20 2.03 8.66 2.48
C GLU A 20 2.22 8.12 1.08
N TRP A 21 1.24 8.42 0.23
CA TRP A 21 1.16 7.93 -1.16
C TRP A 21 1.53 9.00 -2.18
N ALA A 22 1.54 10.28 -1.81
CA ALA A 22 1.88 11.38 -2.70
C ALA A 22 3.29 11.19 -3.28
N GLY A 23 3.41 11.28 -4.60
CA GLY A 23 4.66 11.12 -5.35
C GLY A 23 5.20 9.69 -5.43
N ARG A 24 4.57 8.71 -4.76
CA ARG A 24 4.93 7.29 -4.86
C ARG A 24 4.49 6.73 -6.20
N ARG A 25 5.29 5.81 -6.78
CA ARG A 25 4.92 5.08 -8.00
C ARG A 25 4.32 3.73 -7.62
N VAL A 26 3.17 3.39 -8.20
CA VAL A 26 2.45 2.14 -7.93
C VAL A 26 2.05 1.50 -9.25
N TRP A 27 2.35 0.21 -9.41
CA TRP A 27 1.88 -0.59 -10.53
C TRP A 27 0.70 -1.44 -10.05
N ILE A 28 -0.44 -1.32 -10.72
CA ILE A 28 -1.68 -2.02 -10.35
C ILE A 28 -2.09 -2.88 -11.55
N VAL A 29 -1.98 -4.20 -11.40
CA VAL A 29 -2.47 -5.15 -12.42
C VAL A 29 -3.95 -5.43 -12.15
N GLY A 30 -4.77 -5.39 -13.21
CA GLY A 30 -6.22 -5.62 -13.09
C GLY A 30 -7.01 -4.38 -12.66
N ALA A 31 -6.54 -3.18 -12.99
CA ALA A 31 -7.21 -1.92 -12.66
C ALA A 31 -8.42 -1.57 -13.55
N SER A 32 -8.81 -2.47 -14.46
CA SER A 32 -9.88 -2.23 -15.44
C SER A 32 -11.29 -2.31 -14.85
N SER A 33 -11.47 -2.98 -13.70
CA SER A 33 -12.76 -3.05 -13.00
C SER A 33 -12.61 -3.45 -11.53
N GLY A 34 -13.70 -3.29 -10.77
CA GLY A 34 -13.85 -3.82 -9.42
C GLY A 34 -12.83 -3.25 -8.43
N ILE A 35 -12.17 -4.14 -7.67
CA ILE A 35 -11.24 -3.73 -6.61
C ILE A 35 -10.02 -2.99 -7.18
N GLY A 36 -9.52 -3.41 -8.33
CA GLY A 36 -8.36 -2.77 -8.96
C GLY A 36 -8.66 -1.34 -9.38
N GLU A 37 -9.82 -1.12 -10.00
CA GLU A 37 -10.30 0.22 -10.37
C GLU A 37 -10.50 1.11 -9.14
N ALA A 38 -11.20 0.60 -8.11
CA ALA A 38 -11.44 1.35 -6.88
C ALA A 38 -10.13 1.72 -6.16
N LEU A 39 -9.16 0.81 -6.14
CA LEU A 39 -7.83 1.04 -5.57
C LEU A 39 -7.05 2.08 -6.36
N ALA A 40 -7.05 1.99 -7.70
CA ALA A 40 -6.39 2.97 -8.57
C ALA A 40 -6.96 4.37 -8.32
N LEU A 41 -8.29 4.51 -8.29
CA LEU A 41 -8.94 5.79 -8.00
C LEU A 41 -8.58 6.32 -6.60
N ALA A 42 -8.54 5.45 -5.58
CA ALA A 42 -8.18 5.85 -4.23
C ALA A 42 -6.72 6.33 -4.13
N LEU A 43 -5.78 5.64 -4.79
CA LEU A 43 -4.38 6.02 -4.78
C LEU A 43 -4.09 7.26 -5.62
N ALA A 44 -4.76 7.42 -6.76
CA ALA A 44 -4.66 8.62 -7.60
C ALA A 44 -5.09 9.88 -6.81
N ARG A 45 -6.21 9.81 -6.08
CA ARG A 45 -6.68 10.92 -5.21
C ARG A 45 -5.68 11.29 -4.11
N ARG A 46 -4.81 10.38 -3.71
CA ARG A 46 -3.75 10.60 -2.71
C ARG A 46 -2.42 11.04 -3.33
N GLY A 47 -2.41 11.35 -4.63
CA GLY A 47 -1.25 11.87 -5.34
C GLY A 47 -0.22 10.81 -5.76
N ALA A 48 -0.60 9.53 -5.77
CA ALA A 48 0.27 8.48 -6.30
C ALA A 48 0.36 8.57 -7.83
N ARG A 49 1.51 8.17 -8.38
CA ARG A 49 1.75 7.98 -9.81
C ARG A 49 1.49 6.53 -10.17
N LEU A 50 0.53 6.28 -11.05
CA LEU A 50 0.07 4.93 -11.34
C LEU A 50 0.54 4.44 -12.71
N ALA A 51 0.95 3.18 -12.77
CA ALA A 51 0.95 2.37 -13.99
C ALA A 51 -0.19 1.36 -13.84
N LEU A 52 -1.11 1.33 -14.81
CA LEU A 52 -2.31 0.49 -14.80
C LEU A 52 -2.22 -0.58 -15.88
#